data_AF-A0A974QDH0-F1
#
_entry.id   AF-A0A974QDH0-F1
#
_cell.length_a   1.000
_cell.length_b   1.000
_cell.length_c   1.000
_cell.angle_alpha   90.00
_cell.angle_beta   90.00
_cell.angle_gamma   90.00
#
_symmetry.space_group_name_H-M   'P 1'
#
loop_
_entity.id
_entity.type
_entity.pdbx_description
1 polymer ?
#
loop_
_entity_poly.entity_id
_entity_poly.type
_entity_poly.pdbx_seq_one_letter_code
_entity_poly.pdbx_strand_id
1 'polypeptide(L)'
;MPDISAFVGAIFGASMHMKRIQSLSNATSGVIESGSLAIHAIGAGLAQANELQRKYAIKQVDRLLSNPAFNIPELFRDWVPFIVAERKTIMVSMDWTTFDADGHASLVLSLQTEHGRNTPLLWRTCRKAELKGQRNDMEDALLRQLHGCLPEQVHVTIVADRGFSDIALYHFIHEGLGFDYVIRMKENIQVMDKKGCSAPASNWLSADGRAKSVKHARVTGQNFPVGQVICVQRPGMKSAWYLAASRPELAPQTVMNMYSRRWGIESSFRDIKDYKFGMGMGHMHTRSPERRDRLFLLSALSIAFLTLLGKAGDSVGLERTIKANTVKTRSYSFWRQGCIYYSLIPGMRESQLLPLLEKFAELMNEHIFCRKILGVL
;
A
#
# COMPACT_ATOMS: atom_id res chain seq x y z
N MET A 1 -11.36 16.81 -18.33
CA MET A 1 -11.17 15.65 -17.43
C MET A 1 -9.88 15.84 -16.65
N PRO A 2 -9.75 15.26 -15.43
CA PRO A 2 -8.50 15.24 -14.69
C PRO A 2 -7.36 14.62 -15.52
N ASP A 3 -6.20 15.26 -15.59
CA ASP A 3 -5.13 14.89 -16.52
C ASP A 3 -4.23 13.76 -15.97
N ILE A 4 -4.49 12.54 -16.43
CA ILE A 4 -3.70 11.34 -16.10
C ILE A 4 -2.30 11.40 -16.73
N SER A 5 -2.16 12.05 -17.89
CA SER A 5 -0.86 12.19 -18.56
C SER A 5 0.07 13.08 -17.74
N ALA A 6 -0.43 14.23 -17.28
CA ALA A 6 0.31 15.10 -16.36
C ALA A 6 0.66 14.39 -15.05
N PHE A 7 -0.24 13.58 -14.47
CA PHE A 7 0.03 12.80 -13.26
C PHE A 7 1.17 11.79 -13.46
N VAL A 8 1.12 10.97 -14.53
CA VAL A 8 2.18 9.98 -14.81
C VAL A 8 3.48 10.68 -15.20
N GLY A 9 3.41 11.79 -15.93
CA GLY A 9 4.55 12.63 -16.30
C GLY A 9 5.22 13.27 -15.10
N ALA A 10 4.46 13.68 -14.07
CA ALA A 10 5.00 14.19 -12.83
C ALA A 10 5.82 13.14 -12.06
N ILE A 11 5.46 11.87 -12.18
CA ILE A 11 6.18 10.77 -11.52
C ILE A 11 7.43 10.39 -12.32
N PHE A 12 7.27 10.09 -13.62
CA PHE A 12 8.32 9.46 -14.42
C PHE A 12 8.97 10.37 -15.48
N GLY A 13 8.58 11.65 -15.55
CA GLY A 13 8.99 12.58 -16.61
C GLY A 13 10.49 12.79 -16.74
N ALA A 14 11.21 12.72 -15.62
CA ALA A 14 12.67 12.91 -15.58
C ALA A 14 13.45 11.66 -16.03
N SER A 15 12.88 10.46 -15.86
CA SER A 15 13.56 9.17 -16.03
C SER A 15 13.05 8.35 -17.23
N MET A 16 11.90 8.71 -17.80
CA MET A 16 11.20 7.91 -18.79
C MET A 16 10.93 8.69 -20.09
N HIS A 17 11.15 8.01 -21.22
CA HIS A 17 10.84 8.58 -22.54
C HIS A 17 9.34 8.84 -22.72
N MET A 18 8.97 9.96 -23.34
CA MET A 18 7.59 10.43 -23.54
C MET A 18 6.62 9.36 -24.08
N LYS A 19 7.03 8.56 -25.08
CA LYS A 19 6.19 7.45 -25.61
C LYS A 19 5.85 6.38 -24.56
N ARG A 20 6.75 6.11 -23.60
CA ARG A 20 6.51 5.16 -22.51
C ARG A 20 5.58 5.75 -21.46
N ILE A 21 5.75 7.05 -21.15
CA ILE A 21 4.82 7.82 -20.30
C ILE A 21 3.41 7.74 -20.90
N GLN A 22 3.25 8.12 -22.18
CA GLN A 22 1.97 8.05 -22.87
C GLN A 22 1.35 6.64 -22.83
N SER A 23 2.18 5.60 -22.99
CA SER A 23 1.69 4.23 -22.93
C SER A 23 1.18 3.85 -21.54
N LEU A 24 1.87 4.27 -20.47
CA LEU A 24 1.41 4.09 -19.09
C LEU A 24 0.15 4.89 -18.81
N SER A 25 0.12 6.18 -19.16
CA SER A 25 -1.04 7.05 -19.00
C SER A 25 -2.27 6.47 -19.68
N ASN A 26 -2.15 6.01 -20.92
CA ASN A 26 -3.24 5.36 -21.64
C ASN A 26 -3.74 4.10 -20.93
N ALA A 27 -2.83 3.24 -20.45
CA ALA A 27 -3.22 2.04 -19.73
C ALA A 27 -3.88 2.36 -18.38
N THR A 28 -3.38 3.36 -17.65
CA THR A 28 -3.97 3.87 -16.40
C THR A 28 -5.36 4.46 -16.65
N SER A 29 -5.55 5.25 -17.71
CA SER A 29 -6.88 5.72 -18.13
C SER A 29 -7.81 4.56 -18.45
N GLY A 30 -7.32 3.55 -19.16
CA GLY A 30 -8.10 2.35 -19.46
C GLY A 30 -8.54 1.57 -18.21
N VAL A 31 -7.69 1.50 -17.17
CA VAL A 31 -8.05 0.90 -15.87
C VAL A 31 -9.12 1.73 -15.17
N ILE A 32 -8.96 3.06 -15.14
CA ILE A 32 -9.91 3.96 -14.47
C ILE A 32 -11.28 3.91 -15.17
N GLU A 33 -11.30 3.99 -16.50
CA GLU A 33 -12.53 3.97 -17.29
C GLU A 33 -13.27 2.62 -17.19
N SER A 34 -12.54 1.51 -17.22
CA SER A 34 -13.15 0.17 -17.16
C SER A 34 -13.43 -0.32 -15.73
N GLY A 35 -12.81 0.31 -14.72
CA GLY A 35 -12.79 -0.19 -13.35
C GLY A 35 -12.15 -1.58 -13.21
N SER A 36 -11.32 -2.02 -14.17
CA SER A 36 -10.80 -3.38 -14.23
C SER A 36 -9.34 -3.45 -14.68
N LEU A 37 -8.62 -4.44 -14.14
CA LEU A 37 -7.27 -4.80 -14.56
C LEU A 37 -7.24 -5.91 -15.63
N ALA A 38 -8.40 -6.29 -16.16
CA ALA A 38 -8.45 -7.23 -17.27
C ALA A 38 -7.94 -6.58 -18.56
N ILE A 39 -6.98 -7.21 -19.24
CA ILE A 39 -6.31 -6.63 -20.42
C ILE A 39 -7.32 -6.16 -21.48
N HIS A 40 -8.35 -6.97 -21.73
CA HIS A 40 -9.40 -6.65 -22.69
C HIS A 40 -10.31 -5.51 -22.21
N ALA A 41 -10.51 -5.37 -20.90
CA ALA A 41 -11.30 -4.30 -20.29
C ALA A 41 -10.51 -2.99 -20.26
N ILE A 42 -9.24 -3.02 -19.85
CA ILE A 42 -8.33 -1.86 -19.94
C ILE A 42 -8.29 -1.34 -21.37
N GLY A 43 -8.10 -2.23 -22.35
CA GLY A 43 -8.09 -1.84 -23.76
C GLY A 43 -9.44 -1.30 -24.25
N ALA A 44 -10.56 -1.82 -23.75
CA ALA A 44 -11.89 -1.29 -24.07
C ALA A 44 -12.12 0.09 -23.45
N GLY A 45 -11.76 0.28 -22.18
CA GLY A 45 -11.83 1.59 -21.51
C GLY A 45 -10.93 2.62 -22.17
N LEU A 46 -9.71 2.24 -22.55
CA LEU A 46 -8.82 3.11 -23.33
C LEU A 46 -9.43 3.48 -24.69
N ALA A 47 -10.05 2.52 -25.37
CA ALA A 47 -10.71 2.78 -26.64
C ALA A 47 -11.88 3.76 -26.49
N GLN A 48 -12.66 3.64 -25.42
CA GLN A 48 -13.75 4.55 -25.10
C GLN A 48 -13.23 5.96 -24.76
N ALA A 49 -12.20 6.06 -23.91
CA ALA A 49 -11.67 7.34 -23.46
C ALA A 49 -11.02 8.17 -24.57
N ASN A 50 -10.43 7.52 -25.58
CA ASN A 50 -9.64 8.17 -26.64
C ASN A 50 -10.20 7.93 -28.06
N GLU A 51 -11.44 7.46 -28.18
CA GLU A 51 -12.11 7.18 -29.47
C GLU A 51 -11.29 6.27 -30.40
N LEU A 52 -10.60 5.27 -29.82
CA LEU A 52 -9.76 4.34 -30.57
C LEU A 52 -10.53 3.08 -30.97
N GLN A 53 -10.03 2.36 -31.97
CA GLN A 53 -10.54 1.02 -32.25
C GLN A 53 -10.15 0.04 -31.13
N ARG A 54 -11.15 -0.58 -30.51
CA ARG A 54 -11.00 -1.54 -29.40
C ARG A 54 -9.91 -2.58 -29.61
N LYS A 55 -9.85 -3.20 -30.81
CA LYS A 55 -8.83 -4.22 -31.14
C LYS A 55 -7.40 -3.71 -30.95
N TYR A 56 -7.10 -2.50 -31.41
CA TYR A 56 -5.75 -1.94 -31.34
C TYR A 56 -5.40 -1.43 -29.94
N ALA A 57 -6.36 -0.88 -29.20
CA ALA A 57 -6.18 -0.50 -27.81
C ALA A 57 -5.88 -1.71 -26.91
N ILE A 58 -6.59 -2.83 -27.08
CA ILE A 58 -6.29 -4.09 -26.36
C ILE A 58 -4.86 -4.56 -26.67
N LYS A 59 -4.46 -4.56 -27.95
CA LYS A 59 -3.09 -4.92 -28.35
C LYS A 59 -2.04 -3.95 -27.80
N GLN A 60 -2.38 -2.68 -27.59
CA GLN A 60 -1.47 -1.72 -26.97
C GLN A 60 -1.21 -2.07 -25.51
N VAL A 61 -2.27 -2.37 -24.74
CA VAL A 61 -2.15 -2.76 -23.32
C VAL A 61 -1.35 -4.07 -23.18
N ASP A 62 -1.65 -5.07 -24.02
CA ASP A 62 -0.94 -6.35 -23.96
C ASP A 62 0.56 -6.21 -24.25
N ARG A 63 0.93 -5.37 -25.23
CA ARG A 63 2.32 -5.04 -25.54
C ARG A 63 3.00 -4.30 -24.39
N LEU A 64 2.31 -3.35 -23.74
CA LEU A 64 2.84 -2.65 -22.57
C LEU A 64 3.18 -3.63 -21.44
N LEU A 65 2.28 -4.57 -21.13
CA LEU A 65 2.50 -5.53 -20.04
C LEU A 65 3.64 -6.51 -20.35
N SER A 66 3.98 -6.71 -21.62
CA SER A 66 5.10 -7.55 -22.04
C SER A 66 6.41 -6.78 -22.27
N ASN A 67 6.39 -5.45 -22.15
CA ASN A 67 7.53 -4.64 -22.55
C ASN A 67 8.59 -4.61 -21.43
N PRO A 68 9.81 -5.14 -21.67
CA PRO A 68 10.87 -5.17 -20.67
C PRO A 68 11.38 -3.77 -20.27
N ALA A 69 11.14 -2.75 -21.11
CA ALA A 69 11.49 -1.36 -20.79
C ALA A 69 10.63 -0.75 -19.66
N PHE A 70 9.58 -1.44 -19.21
CA PHE A 70 8.92 -1.19 -17.92
C PHE A 70 9.49 -2.17 -16.89
N ASN A 71 10.70 -1.85 -16.42
CA ASN A 71 11.38 -2.55 -15.34
C ASN A 71 10.84 -2.01 -14.01
N ILE A 72 9.94 -2.75 -13.37
CA ILE A 72 9.25 -2.31 -12.15
C ILE A 72 10.22 -1.92 -11.03
N PRO A 73 11.28 -2.70 -10.74
CA PRO A 73 12.30 -2.27 -9.79
C PRO A 73 12.93 -0.90 -10.04
N GLU A 74 13.18 -0.54 -11.30
CA GLU A 74 13.72 0.79 -11.64
C GLU A 74 12.69 1.89 -11.42
N LEU A 75 11.42 1.63 -11.76
CA LEU A 75 10.33 2.60 -11.60
C LEU A 75 10.02 2.92 -10.13
N PHE A 76 10.36 2.03 -9.19
CA PHE A 76 10.23 2.34 -7.76
C PHE A 76 11.09 3.52 -7.31
N ARG A 77 12.19 3.82 -8.01
CA ARG A 77 13.05 4.97 -7.69
C ARG A 77 12.35 6.32 -7.86
N ASP A 78 11.35 6.39 -8.72
CA ASP A 78 10.53 7.59 -8.93
C ASP A 78 9.20 7.49 -8.18
N TRP A 79 8.56 6.31 -8.21
CA TRP A 79 7.27 6.05 -7.58
C TRP A 79 7.30 6.19 -6.05
N VAL A 80 8.30 5.62 -5.38
CA VAL A 80 8.35 5.62 -3.90
C VAL A 80 8.57 7.04 -3.36
N PRO A 81 9.55 7.85 -3.83
CA PRO A 81 9.67 9.24 -3.41
C PRO A 81 8.43 10.07 -3.67
N PHE A 82 7.76 9.85 -4.80
CA PHE A 82 6.50 10.53 -5.10
C PHE A 82 5.47 10.22 -4.00
N ILE A 83 5.18 8.96 -3.71
CA ILE A 83 4.17 8.60 -2.69
C ILE A 83 4.57 9.02 -1.26
N VAL A 84 5.86 8.99 -0.93
CA VAL A 84 6.37 9.36 0.40
C VAL A 84 6.34 10.88 0.61
N ALA A 85 6.63 11.67 -0.44
CA ALA A 85 6.70 13.13 -0.39
C ALA A 85 7.64 13.64 0.74
N GLU A 86 7.27 14.64 1.55
CA GLU A 86 8.10 15.22 2.65
C GLU A 86 8.06 14.42 3.95
N ARG A 87 7.30 13.32 4.02
CA ARG A 87 7.11 12.63 5.29
C ARG A 87 8.46 12.24 5.88
N LYS A 88 8.73 12.76 7.06
CA LYS A 88 9.92 12.41 7.85
C LYS A 88 9.76 11.07 8.55
N THR A 89 8.53 10.60 8.70
CA THR A 89 8.22 9.30 9.30
C THR A 89 7.14 8.61 8.49
N ILE A 90 7.35 7.34 8.15
CA ILE A 90 6.36 6.50 7.48
C ILE A 90 6.20 5.16 8.19
N MET A 91 4.97 4.65 8.19
CA MET A 91 4.67 3.29 8.62
C MET A 91 4.35 2.47 7.38
N VAL A 92 5.04 1.34 7.21
CA VAL A 92 4.94 0.51 6.01
C VAL A 92 4.46 -0.87 6.41
N SER A 93 3.24 -1.22 6.00
CA SER A 93 2.75 -2.57 6.15
C SER A 93 3.41 -3.51 5.16
N MET A 94 3.83 -4.68 5.63
CA MET A 94 4.42 -5.74 4.82
C MET A 94 3.52 -6.97 4.88
N ASP A 95 3.11 -7.48 3.71
CA ASP A 95 2.29 -8.69 3.64
C ASP A 95 2.44 -9.44 2.31
N TRP A 96 2.13 -10.73 2.33
CA TRP A 96 2.05 -11.57 1.14
C TRP A 96 0.60 -11.69 0.67
N THR A 97 0.39 -11.63 -0.64
CA THR A 97 -0.91 -11.98 -1.26
C THR A 97 -0.70 -13.02 -2.34
N THR A 98 -1.67 -13.92 -2.52
CA THR A 98 -1.55 -15.05 -3.46
C THR A 98 -2.51 -14.94 -4.63
N PHE A 99 -2.08 -15.42 -5.79
CA PHE A 99 -2.90 -15.60 -6.98
C PHE A 99 -2.87 -17.09 -7.33
N ASP A 100 -3.71 -17.85 -6.61
CA ASP A 100 -3.64 -19.32 -6.54
C ASP A 100 -3.81 -19.98 -7.90
N ALA A 101 -4.74 -19.47 -8.71
CA ALA A 101 -5.02 -20.00 -10.04
C ALA A 101 -3.82 -19.89 -11.01
N ASP A 102 -2.89 -18.97 -10.75
CA ASP A 102 -1.68 -18.80 -11.55
C ASP A 102 -0.43 -19.34 -10.85
N GLY A 103 -0.57 -19.92 -9.66
CA GLY A 103 0.56 -20.38 -8.85
C GLY A 103 1.52 -19.26 -8.44
N HIS A 104 1.03 -18.04 -8.25
CA HIS A 104 1.86 -16.88 -7.89
C HIS A 104 1.64 -16.40 -6.46
N ALA A 105 2.67 -15.75 -5.92
CA ALA A 105 2.62 -14.99 -4.69
C ALA A 105 3.33 -13.65 -4.90
N SER A 106 2.77 -12.59 -4.31
CA SER A 106 3.31 -11.24 -4.38
C SER A 106 3.57 -10.73 -2.97
N LEU A 107 4.81 -10.37 -2.68
CA LEU A 107 5.16 -9.62 -1.48
C LEU A 107 4.88 -8.14 -1.76
N VAL A 108 4.21 -7.45 -0.85
CA VAL A 108 3.84 -6.04 -1.02
C VAL A 108 4.19 -5.25 0.24
N LEU A 109 4.87 -4.13 0.03
CA LEU A 109 5.11 -3.08 1.02
C LEU A 109 4.18 -1.91 0.72
N SER A 110 3.29 -1.56 1.65
CA SER A 110 2.31 -0.50 1.46
C SER A 110 2.35 0.54 2.57
N LEU A 111 2.39 1.81 2.20
CA LEU A 111 2.32 2.95 3.12
C LEU A 111 0.98 2.95 3.86
N GLN A 112 1.03 3.00 5.19
CA GLN A 112 -0.17 3.18 6.01
C GLN A 112 -0.71 4.60 5.88
N THR A 113 -2.03 4.70 5.85
CA THR A 113 -2.78 5.97 5.75
C THR A 113 -3.82 6.05 6.87
N GLU A 114 -4.12 7.23 7.36
CA GLU A 114 -5.24 7.59 8.23
C GLU A 114 -6.62 7.36 7.58
N HIS A 115 -6.72 7.35 6.25
CA HIS A 115 -7.98 7.05 5.55
C HIS A 115 -8.27 5.55 5.35
N GLY A 116 -7.52 4.66 6.00
CA GLY A 116 -7.83 3.23 6.12
C GLY A 116 -7.54 2.37 4.89
N ARG A 117 -6.87 2.88 3.86
CA ARG A 117 -6.42 2.11 2.68
C ARG A 117 -4.97 2.38 2.42
N ASN A 118 -4.14 1.34 2.54
CA ASN A 118 -2.72 1.54 2.35
C ASN A 118 -2.39 1.75 0.87
N THR A 119 -1.44 2.65 0.59
CA THR A 119 -0.96 2.90 -0.78
C THR A 119 0.23 1.99 -1.06
N PRO A 120 0.19 1.13 -2.10
CA PRO A 120 1.33 0.27 -2.45
C PRO A 120 2.58 1.09 -2.78
N LEU A 121 3.69 0.79 -2.11
CA LEU A 121 4.99 1.41 -2.36
C LEU A 121 5.85 0.51 -3.24
N LEU A 122 6.01 -0.76 -2.84
CA LEU A 122 6.77 -1.75 -3.60
C LEU A 122 6.05 -3.07 -3.61
N TRP A 123 6.30 -3.85 -4.65
CA TRP A 123 5.81 -5.21 -4.76
C TRP A 123 6.77 -6.04 -5.61
N ARG A 124 6.76 -7.35 -5.36
CA ARG A 124 7.47 -8.32 -6.19
C ARG A 124 6.67 -9.61 -6.26
N THR A 125 6.38 -10.06 -7.48
CA THR A 125 5.70 -11.33 -7.72
C THR A 125 6.72 -12.42 -8.01
N CYS A 126 6.45 -13.63 -7.52
CA CYS A 126 7.20 -14.84 -7.81
C CYS A 126 6.24 -16.03 -7.99
N ARG A 127 6.78 -17.16 -8.48
CA ARG A 127 6.02 -18.41 -8.47
C ARG A 127 6.04 -18.99 -7.06
N LYS A 128 4.92 -19.53 -6.58
CA LYS A 128 4.82 -20.17 -5.26
C LYS A 128 5.82 -21.31 -5.08
N ALA A 129 6.12 -22.04 -6.16
CA ALA A 129 7.09 -23.12 -6.15
C ALA A 129 8.51 -22.64 -5.79
N GLU A 130 8.83 -21.37 -6.05
CA GLU A 130 10.14 -20.77 -5.78
C GLU A 130 10.28 -20.32 -4.31
N LEU A 131 9.17 -20.14 -3.59
CA LEU A 131 9.20 -19.58 -2.22
C LEU A 131 9.90 -20.49 -1.20
N LYS A 132 9.93 -21.79 -1.44
CA LYS A 132 10.56 -22.74 -0.51
C LYS A 132 12.06 -22.47 -0.45
N GLY A 133 12.53 -21.95 0.67
CA GLY A 133 13.94 -21.61 0.88
C GLY A 133 14.39 -20.23 0.38
N GLN A 134 13.56 -19.52 -0.40
CA GLN A 134 13.89 -18.20 -0.97
C GLN A 134 13.06 -17.05 -0.38
N ARG A 135 12.12 -17.36 0.52
CA ARG A 135 11.19 -16.38 1.07
C ARG A 135 11.91 -15.22 1.77
N ASN A 136 12.89 -15.53 2.63
CA ASN A 136 13.65 -14.51 3.36
C ASN A 136 14.45 -13.63 2.39
N ASP A 137 15.11 -14.22 1.39
CA ASP A 137 15.87 -13.48 0.38
C ASP A 137 14.98 -12.51 -0.41
N MET A 138 13.73 -12.89 -0.69
CA MET A 138 12.76 -12.01 -1.34
C MET A 138 12.29 -10.87 -0.42
N GLU A 139 12.04 -11.19 0.85
CA GLU A 139 11.66 -10.22 1.89
C GLU A 139 12.78 -9.18 2.07
N ASP A 140 14.02 -9.65 2.25
CA ASP A 140 15.21 -8.82 2.38
C ASP A 140 15.46 -7.97 1.14
N ALA A 141 15.37 -8.55 -0.06
CA ALA A 141 15.59 -7.82 -1.31
C ALA A 141 14.58 -6.67 -1.48
N LEU A 142 13.30 -6.89 -1.17
CA LEU A 142 12.29 -5.84 -1.29
C LEU A 142 12.46 -4.75 -0.23
N LEU A 143 12.89 -5.10 0.98
CA LEU A 143 13.21 -4.14 2.05
C LEU A 143 14.47 -3.32 1.72
N ARG A 144 15.52 -3.93 1.15
CA ARG A 144 16.70 -3.21 0.61
C ARG A 144 16.28 -2.23 -0.48
N GLN A 145 15.36 -2.65 -1.33
CA GLN A 145 14.85 -1.78 -2.38
C GLN A 145 14.05 -0.60 -1.82
N LEU A 146 13.21 -0.82 -0.81
CA LEU A 146 12.55 0.27 -0.10
C LEU A 146 13.58 1.26 0.45
N HIS A 147 14.59 0.78 1.17
CA HIS A 147 15.67 1.60 1.70
C HIS A 147 16.39 2.41 0.60
N GLY A 148 16.73 1.77 -0.53
CA GLY A 148 17.40 2.45 -1.64
C GLY A 148 16.54 3.45 -2.41
N CYS A 149 15.21 3.39 -2.28
CA CYS A 149 14.30 4.36 -2.92
C CYS A 149 13.90 5.52 -2.00
N LEU A 150 14.22 5.48 -0.71
CA LEU A 150 13.82 6.51 0.24
C LEU A 150 14.86 7.63 0.34
N PRO A 151 14.42 8.90 0.55
CA PRO A 151 15.33 9.96 0.95
C PRO A 151 15.95 9.67 2.33
N GLU A 152 17.22 10.07 2.54
CA GLU A 152 18.00 9.75 3.76
C GLU A 152 17.34 10.17 5.09
N GLN A 153 16.42 11.14 5.07
CA GLN A 153 15.81 11.72 6.26
C GLN A 153 14.46 11.09 6.65
N VAL A 154 14.08 9.98 6.02
CA VAL A 154 12.78 9.32 6.28
C VAL A 154 12.96 8.16 7.25
N HIS A 155 12.41 8.31 8.45
CA HIS A 155 12.29 7.24 9.43
C HIS A 155 11.19 6.25 9.04
N VAL A 156 11.52 4.98 8.96
CA VAL A 156 10.59 3.92 8.53
C VAL A 156 10.29 3.00 9.69
N THR A 157 9.01 2.68 9.88
CA THR A 157 8.59 1.56 10.75
C THR A 157 7.87 0.50 9.92
N ILE A 158 8.46 -0.70 9.84
CA ILE A 158 7.85 -1.86 9.19
C ILE A 158 6.82 -2.49 10.10
N VAL A 159 5.61 -2.75 9.60
CA VAL A 159 4.51 -3.36 10.35
C VAL A 159 4.08 -4.65 9.69
N ALA A 160 4.17 -5.78 10.40
CA ALA A 160 3.94 -7.11 9.82
C ALA A 160 3.22 -8.07 10.78
N ASP A 161 2.57 -9.10 10.22
CA ASP A 161 1.90 -10.13 11.02
C ASP A 161 2.86 -11.29 11.39
N ARG A 162 2.38 -12.27 12.14
CA ARG A 162 3.09 -13.45 12.66
C ARG A 162 3.79 -14.32 11.63
N GLY A 163 3.47 -14.17 10.35
CA GLY A 163 4.18 -14.84 9.25
C GLY A 163 5.60 -14.29 9.02
N PHE A 164 5.93 -13.14 9.60
CA PHE A 164 7.21 -12.44 9.48
C PHE A 164 7.97 -12.38 10.82
N SER A 165 7.51 -13.09 11.85
CA SER A 165 8.15 -13.09 13.17
C SER A 165 9.34 -14.04 13.20
N ASP A 166 10.40 -13.70 12.47
CA ASP A 166 11.69 -14.40 12.44
C ASP A 166 12.83 -13.50 12.93
N ILE A 167 13.83 -14.11 13.59
CA ILE A 167 14.96 -13.39 14.19
C ILE A 167 15.83 -12.73 13.13
N ALA A 168 16.08 -13.40 12.01
CA ALA A 168 16.89 -12.85 10.94
C ALA A 168 16.23 -11.60 10.36
N LEU A 169 14.90 -11.59 10.24
CA LEU A 169 14.16 -10.43 9.78
C LEU A 169 14.21 -9.26 10.78
N TYR A 170 14.09 -9.51 12.09
CA TYR A 170 14.26 -8.45 13.10
C TYR A 170 15.62 -7.78 13.00
N HIS A 171 16.66 -8.60 12.96
CA HIS A 171 18.03 -8.12 12.84
C HIS A 171 18.22 -7.35 11.52
N PHE A 172 17.71 -7.89 10.42
CA PHE A 172 17.87 -7.28 9.11
C PHE A 172 17.16 -5.91 9.00
N ILE A 173 15.92 -5.81 9.49
CA ILE A 173 15.17 -4.54 9.49
C ILE A 173 15.88 -3.50 10.37
N HIS A 174 16.27 -3.87 11.59
CA HIS A 174 16.79 -2.89 12.55
C HIS A 174 18.29 -2.59 12.36
N GLU A 175 19.14 -3.60 12.49
CA GLU A 175 20.59 -3.43 12.41
C GLU A 175 21.05 -3.30 10.94
N GLY A 176 20.40 -4.01 10.02
CA GLY A 176 20.78 -4.03 8.61
C GLY A 176 20.35 -2.80 7.81
N LEU A 177 19.18 -2.23 8.11
CA LEU A 177 18.60 -1.11 7.37
C LEU A 177 18.37 0.15 8.21
N GLY A 178 18.56 0.10 9.53
CA GLY A 178 18.25 1.22 10.41
C GLY A 178 16.76 1.53 10.53
N PHE A 179 15.88 0.60 10.14
CA PHE A 179 14.43 0.76 10.24
C PHE A 179 13.93 0.32 11.62
N ASP A 180 12.78 0.85 12.00
CA ASP A 180 12.02 0.35 13.12
C ASP A 180 11.04 -0.74 12.69
N TYR A 181 10.52 -1.51 13.65
CA TYR A 181 9.49 -2.50 13.37
C TYR A 181 8.44 -2.61 14.46
N VAL A 182 7.26 -3.07 14.06
CA VAL A 182 6.18 -3.59 14.90
C VAL A 182 5.66 -4.87 14.25
N ILE A 183 6.06 -6.02 14.77
CA ILE A 183 5.69 -7.32 14.20
C ILE A 183 4.91 -8.14 15.23
N ARG A 184 3.78 -8.70 14.79
CA ARG A 184 3.01 -9.61 15.63
C ARG A 184 3.73 -10.95 15.77
N MET A 185 3.76 -11.48 16.97
CA MET A 185 4.32 -12.79 17.31
C MET A 185 3.21 -13.80 17.61
N LYS A 186 3.58 -15.09 17.62
CA LYS A 186 2.72 -16.15 18.14
C LYS A 186 2.73 -16.15 19.66
N GLU A 187 1.66 -16.64 20.27
CA GLU A 187 1.45 -16.63 21.73
C GLU A 187 2.46 -17.49 22.50
N ASN A 188 2.98 -18.54 21.86
CA ASN A 188 3.92 -19.49 22.46
C ASN A 188 5.38 -19.03 22.40
N ILE A 189 5.67 -17.86 21.80
CA ILE A 189 7.02 -17.30 21.79
C ILE A 189 7.42 -16.92 23.22
N GLN A 190 8.59 -17.38 23.65
CA GLN A 190 9.17 -17.01 24.94
C GLN A 190 9.51 -15.53 24.95
N VAL A 191 9.10 -14.84 26.01
CA VAL A 191 9.40 -13.44 26.29
C VAL A 191 10.05 -13.38 27.66
N MET A 192 11.26 -12.84 27.70
CA MET A 192 12.04 -12.62 28.91
C MET A 192 12.13 -11.13 29.20
N ASP A 193 11.83 -10.74 30.44
CA ASP A 193 11.99 -9.36 30.89
C ASP A 193 13.43 -9.04 31.33
N LYS A 194 13.69 -7.78 31.66
CA LYS A 194 15.00 -7.32 32.16
C LYS A 194 15.45 -7.98 33.46
N LYS A 195 14.54 -8.63 34.21
CA LYS A 195 14.83 -9.31 35.48
C LYS A 195 15.15 -10.80 35.27
N GLY A 196 15.08 -11.28 34.02
CA GLY A 196 15.32 -12.68 33.68
C GLY A 196 14.08 -13.58 33.81
N CYS A 197 12.90 -13.01 34.10
CA CYS A 197 11.67 -13.78 34.13
C CYS A 197 11.26 -14.11 32.68
N SER A 198 11.32 -15.39 32.31
CA SER A 198 10.91 -15.89 30.98
C SER A 198 9.58 -16.64 31.06
N ALA A 199 8.65 -16.28 30.19
CA ALA A 199 7.40 -17.00 30.01
C ALA A 199 6.88 -16.84 28.58
N PRO A 200 6.00 -17.74 28.09
CA PRO A 200 5.29 -17.54 26.84
C PRO A 200 4.56 -16.18 26.80
N ALA A 201 4.49 -15.55 25.63
CA ALA A 201 3.86 -14.24 25.44
C ALA A 201 2.42 -14.17 25.98
N SER A 202 1.66 -15.27 25.90
CA SER A 202 0.32 -15.41 26.49
C SER A 202 0.26 -15.11 27.99
N ASN A 203 1.30 -15.47 28.73
CA ASN A 203 1.35 -15.34 30.19
C ASN A 203 1.61 -13.89 30.62
N TRP A 204 1.95 -13.02 29.67
CA TRP A 204 2.11 -11.59 29.88
C TRP A 204 0.82 -10.80 29.63
N LEU A 205 -0.32 -11.46 29.34
CA LEU A 205 -1.61 -10.76 29.25
C LEU A 205 -2.08 -10.27 30.63
N SER A 206 -2.73 -9.11 30.65
CA SER A 206 -3.40 -8.60 31.83
C SER A 206 -4.85 -9.11 31.88
N ALA A 207 -5.29 -9.56 33.06
CA ALA A 207 -6.65 -10.05 33.26
C ALA A 207 -7.73 -8.95 33.05
N ASP A 208 -7.37 -7.69 33.29
CA ASP A 208 -8.27 -6.52 33.08
C ASP A 208 -8.32 -6.04 31.62
N GLY A 209 -7.66 -6.75 30.70
CA GLY A 209 -7.62 -6.43 29.27
C GLY A 209 -6.73 -5.23 28.90
N ARG A 210 -6.02 -4.63 29.87
CA ARG A 210 -5.06 -3.56 29.61
C ARG A 210 -3.82 -4.10 28.90
N ALA A 211 -3.21 -3.24 28.09
CA ALA A 211 -1.96 -3.57 27.42
C ALA A 211 -0.80 -3.64 28.43
N LYS A 212 -0.12 -4.78 28.49
CA LYS A 212 1.13 -4.93 29.24
C LYS A 212 2.30 -4.74 28.30
N SER A 213 3.29 -3.94 28.69
CA SER A 213 4.53 -3.75 27.94
C SER A 213 5.71 -4.28 28.75
N VAL A 214 6.46 -5.20 28.14
CA VAL A 214 7.74 -5.71 28.64
C VAL A 214 8.84 -4.95 27.89
N LYS A 215 9.41 -3.93 28.54
CA LYS A 215 10.49 -3.11 27.94
C LYS A 215 11.83 -3.83 28.02
N HIS A 216 12.67 -3.59 27.02
CA HIS A 216 13.99 -4.21 26.84
C HIS A 216 13.90 -5.74 26.94
N ALA A 217 12.91 -6.30 26.27
CA ALA A 217 12.61 -7.72 26.33
C ALA A 217 13.60 -8.53 25.48
N ARG A 218 13.68 -9.82 25.76
CA ARG A 218 14.30 -10.80 24.86
C ARG A 218 13.22 -11.78 24.39
N VAL A 219 13.26 -12.15 23.13
CA VAL A 219 12.26 -13.02 22.50
C VAL A 219 12.89 -14.29 21.94
N THR A 220 12.07 -15.32 21.79
CA THR A 220 12.43 -16.66 21.28
C THR A 220 13.38 -17.44 22.20
N GLY A 221 13.60 -18.73 21.90
CA GLY A 221 14.57 -19.55 22.62
C GLY A 221 16.03 -19.10 22.45
N GLN A 222 16.31 -18.20 21.51
CA GLN A 222 17.65 -17.64 21.28
C GLN A 222 17.91 -16.35 22.07
N ASN A 223 16.96 -15.88 22.89
CA ASN A 223 17.09 -14.67 23.71
C ASN A 223 17.45 -13.41 22.91
N PHE A 224 16.89 -13.27 21.71
CA PHE A 224 17.13 -12.13 20.83
C PHE A 224 16.56 -10.83 21.45
N PRO A 225 17.36 -9.75 21.59
CA PRO A 225 16.91 -8.51 22.21
C PRO A 225 15.92 -7.76 21.31
N VAL A 226 14.85 -7.23 21.90
CA VAL A 226 13.90 -6.32 21.25
C VAL A 226 13.61 -5.13 22.15
N GLY A 227 13.22 -4.00 21.57
CA GLY A 227 12.91 -2.78 22.33
C GLY A 227 11.79 -2.98 23.34
N GLN A 228 10.65 -3.51 22.92
CA GLN A 228 9.58 -3.91 23.83
C GLN A 228 8.68 -5.00 23.24
N VAL A 229 8.00 -5.74 24.11
CA VAL A 229 6.91 -6.64 23.75
C VAL A 229 5.61 -6.15 24.38
N ILE A 230 4.58 -5.94 23.57
CA ILE A 230 3.25 -5.54 24.04
C ILE A 230 2.29 -6.73 23.92
N CYS A 231 1.69 -7.09 25.04
CA CYS A 231 0.65 -8.13 25.14
C CYS A 231 -0.68 -7.47 25.49
N VAL A 232 -1.71 -7.67 24.65
CA VAL A 232 -3.03 -7.08 24.87
C VAL A 232 -4.16 -7.95 24.30
N GLN A 233 -5.25 -8.05 25.05
CA GLN A 233 -6.51 -8.61 24.59
C GLN A 233 -7.66 -7.80 25.19
N ARG A 234 -8.18 -6.83 24.42
CA ARG A 234 -9.33 -6.01 24.82
C ARG A 234 -10.65 -6.73 24.50
N PRO A 235 -11.74 -6.39 25.21
CA PRO A 235 -13.08 -6.82 24.82
C PRO A 235 -13.36 -6.55 23.34
N GLY A 236 -13.90 -7.55 22.62
CA GLY A 236 -14.21 -7.46 21.19
C GLY A 236 -13.05 -7.81 20.25
N MET A 237 -11.82 -8.01 20.74
CA MET A 237 -10.73 -8.52 19.91
C MET A 237 -10.95 -10.00 19.58
N LYS A 238 -10.83 -10.37 18.29
CA LYS A 238 -10.93 -11.78 17.84
C LYS A 238 -9.84 -12.67 18.42
N SER A 239 -8.67 -12.10 18.72
CA SER A 239 -7.52 -12.80 19.31
C SER A 239 -6.58 -11.79 19.98
N ALA A 240 -5.81 -12.24 20.96
CA ALA A 240 -4.78 -11.44 21.60
C ALA A 240 -3.71 -10.97 20.59
N TRP A 241 -3.14 -9.80 20.85
CA TRP A 241 -1.98 -9.28 20.15
C TRP A 241 -0.74 -9.38 21.03
N TYR A 242 0.33 -9.92 20.45
CA TYR A 242 1.66 -10.00 21.02
C TYR A 242 2.58 -9.30 20.03
N LEU A 243 3.00 -8.07 20.31
CA LEU A 243 3.70 -7.22 19.35
C LEU A 243 5.14 -7.02 19.81
N ALA A 244 6.11 -7.48 19.03
CA ALA A 244 7.50 -7.07 19.20
C ALA A 244 7.72 -5.73 18.49
N ALA A 245 8.33 -4.77 19.19
CA ALA A 245 8.67 -3.48 18.63
C ALA A 245 10.13 -3.10 18.94
N SER A 246 10.81 -2.47 17.98
CA SER A 246 12.21 -2.03 18.13
C SER A 246 12.37 -0.88 19.12
N ARG A 247 11.35 -0.04 19.30
CA ARG A 247 11.42 1.20 20.07
C ARG A 247 10.87 1.06 21.51
N PRO A 248 11.71 1.01 22.56
CA PRO A 248 11.28 0.85 23.97
C PRO A 248 10.57 2.08 24.58
N GLU A 249 10.79 3.26 24.01
CA GLU A 249 10.30 4.55 24.48
C GLU A 249 8.86 4.83 24.06
N LEU A 250 8.38 4.18 22.99
CA LEU A 250 7.01 4.35 22.53
C LEU A 250 6.00 3.85 23.57
N ALA A 251 4.93 4.63 23.77
CA ALA A 251 3.80 4.21 24.60
C ALA A 251 3.09 3.00 23.96
N PRO A 252 2.55 2.06 24.77
CA PRO A 252 1.90 0.86 24.24
C PRO A 252 0.75 1.16 23.28
N GLN A 253 -0.03 2.21 23.56
CA GLN A 253 -1.13 2.65 22.70
C GLN A 253 -0.63 3.11 21.31
N THR A 254 0.54 3.74 21.23
CA THR A 254 1.13 4.18 19.95
C THR A 254 1.49 2.98 19.08
N VAL A 255 2.16 1.99 19.65
CA VAL A 255 2.52 0.75 18.92
C VAL A 255 1.27 -0.02 18.50
N MET A 256 0.26 -0.10 19.36
CA MET A 256 -1.04 -0.69 19.01
C MET A 256 -1.72 0.05 17.85
N ASN A 257 -1.64 1.38 17.80
CA ASN A 257 -2.20 2.17 16.71
C ASN A 257 -1.45 1.95 15.39
N MET A 258 -0.12 1.81 15.43
CA MET A 258 0.69 1.44 14.26
C MET A 258 0.29 0.05 13.73
N TYR A 259 0.10 -0.91 14.64
CA TYR A 259 -0.29 -2.26 14.26
C TYR A 259 -1.75 -2.34 13.76
N SER A 260 -2.70 -1.64 14.38
CA SER A 260 -4.11 -1.68 13.97
C SER A 260 -4.32 -1.14 12.55
N ARG A 261 -3.55 -0.11 12.17
CA ARG A 261 -3.52 0.45 10.81
C ARG A 261 -2.97 -0.53 9.76
N ARG A 262 -2.32 -1.63 10.17
CA ARG A 262 -1.84 -2.69 9.25
C ARG A 262 -2.97 -3.21 8.37
N TRP A 263 -4.17 -3.35 8.93
CA TRP A 263 -5.36 -3.88 8.23
C TRP A 263 -5.73 -3.13 6.93
N GLY A 264 -5.24 -1.89 6.78
CA GLY A 264 -5.38 -1.14 5.53
C GLY A 264 -4.76 -1.85 4.31
N ILE A 265 -3.75 -2.71 4.48
CA ILE A 265 -3.16 -3.48 3.37
C ILE A 265 -4.09 -4.58 2.86
N GLU A 266 -4.78 -5.28 3.76
CA GLU A 266 -5.74 -6.34 3.38
C GLU A 266 -6.95 -5.76 2.63
N SER A 267 -7.36 -4.58 3.10
CA SER A 267 -8.32 -3.74 2.42
C SER A 267 -7.85 -3.39 1.01
N SER A 268 -6.62 -2.87 0.83
CA SER A 268 -6.07 -2.59 -0.50
C SER A 268 -5.96 -3.84 -1.38
N PHE A 269 -5.61 -5.00 -0.84
CA PHE A 269 -5.64 -6.26 -1.61
C PHE A 269 -7.03 -6.62 -2.11
N ARG A 270 -8.09 -6.34 -1.34
CA ARG A 270 -9.46 -6.52 -1.79
C ARG A 270 -9.79 -5.60 -2.96
N ASP A 271 -9.41 -4.33 -2.88
CA ASP A 271 -9.65 -3.34 -3.95
C ASP A 271 -8.87 -3.69 -5.24
N ILE A 272 -7.77 -4.43 -5.14
CA ILE A 272 -7.01 -4.89 -6.30
C ILE A 272 -7.60 -6.18 -6.88
N LYS A 273 -7.96 -7.15 -6.02
CA LYS A 273 -8.23 -8.53 -6.45
C LYS A 273 -9.70 -8.82 -6.75
N ASP A 274 -10.63 -8.17 -6.06
CA ASP A 274 -12.06 -8.48 -6.09
C ASP A 274 -12.79 -7.67 -7.16
N TYR A 275 -13.65 -8.29 -7.97
CA TYR A 275 -14.48 -7.58 -8.94
C TYR A 275 -15.65 -6.80 -8.32
N LYS A 276 -16.17 -7.27 -7.19
CA LYS A 276 -17.32 -6.64 -6.52
C LYS A 276 -16.96 -5.31 -5.91
N PHE A 277 -15.72 -5.17 -5.45
CA PHE A 277 -15.25 -4.01 -4.69
C PHE A 277 -14.10 -3.26 -5.36
N GLY A 278 -13.49 -3.85 -6.39
CA GLY A 278 -12.18 -3.49 -6.88
C GLY A 278 -11.96 -3.77 -8.35
N MET A 279 -10.70 -3.90 -8.74
CA MET A 279 -10.28 -4.00 -10.14
C MET A 279 -10.18 -5.44 -10.68
N GLY A 280 -10.51 -6.45 -9.85
CA GLY A 280 -10.65 -7.84 -10.30
C GLY A 280 -9.37 -8.57 -10.71
N MET A 281 -8.18 -8.12 -10.27
CA MET A 281 -6.90 -8.76 -10.65
C MET A 281 -6.85 -10.24 -10.24
N GLY A 282 -7.57 -10.66 -9.20
CA GLY A 282 -7.59 -12.03 -8.71
C GLY A 282 -8.21 -13.04 -9.69
N HIS A 283 -9.00 -12.56 -10.65
CA HIS A 283 -9.63 -13.37 -11.68
C HIS A 283 -8.84 -13.36 -13.00
N MET A 284 -7.75 -12.60 -13.07
CA MET A 284 -6.93 -12.46 -14.26
C MET A 284 -5.81 -13.49 -14.25
N HIS A 285 -5.65 -14.18 -15.38
CA HIS A 285 -4.64 -15.20 -15.53
C HIS A 285 -3.40 -14.66 -16.24
N THR A 286 -2.24 -14.79 -15.59
CA THR A 286 -0.96 -14.59 -16.26
C THR A 286 0.10 -15.57 -15.77
N ARG A 287 0.86 -16.12 -16.72
CA ARG A 287 1.99 -17.05 -16.48
C ARG A 287 3.30 -16.36 -16.11
N SER A 288 3.37 -15.03 -16.24
CA SER A 288 4.57 -14.23 -15.99
C SER A 288 4.40 -13.42 -14.71
N PRO A 289 5.27 -13.61 -13.71
CA PRO A 289 5.35 -12.75 -12.53
C PRO A 289 5.54 -11.26 -12.91
N GLU A 290 6.38 -10.97 -13.91
CA GLU A 290 6.70 -9.62 -14.35
C GLU A 290 5.49 -8.90 -14.95
N ARG A 291 4.65 -9.63 -15.70
CA ARG A 291 3.38 -9.10 -16.20
C ARG A 291 2.45 -8.73 -15.04
N ARG A 292 2.44 -9.50 -13.96
CA ARG A 292 1.65 -9.18 -12.76
C ARG A 292 2.20 -7.97 -12.03
N ASP A 293 3.51 -7.82 -11.93
CA ASP A 293 4.12 -6.62 -11.35
C ASP A 293 3.79 -5.36 -12.14
N ARG A 294 3.67 -5.44 -13.48
CA ARG A 294 3.17 -4.32 -14.30
C ARG A 294 1.68 -4.05 -14.12
N LEU A 295 0.85 -5.07 -13.87
CA LEU A 295 -0.56 -4.86 -13.51
C LEU A 295 -0.68 -4.18 -12.13
N PHE A 296 0.17 -4.55 -11.17
CA PHE A 296 0.24 -3.83 -9.89
C PHE A 296 0.64 -2.37 -10.08
N LEU A 297 1.56 -2.05 -11.00
CA LEU A 297 1.89 -0.66 -11.33
C LEU A 297 0.67 0.12 -11.84
N LEU A 298 -0.07 -0.43 -12.80
CA LEU A 298 -1.29 0.21 -13.31
C LEU A 298 -2.31 0.42 -12.19
N SER A 299 -2.49 -0.58 -11.34
CA SER A 299 -3.38 -0.48 -10.18
C SER A 299 -2.93 0.61 -9.19
N ALA A 300 -1.64 0.66 -8.87
CA ALA A 300 -1.07 1.65 -7.96
C ALA A 300 -1.25 3.08 -8.48
N LEU A 301 -1.00 3.30 -9.78
CA LEU A 301 -1.24 4.58 -10.45
C LEU A 301 -2.72 4.99 -10.40
N SER A 302 -3.63 4.08 -10.75
CA SER A 302 -5.07 4.35 -10.71
C SER A 302 -5.57 4.63 -9.28
N ILE A 303 -5.10 3.87 -8.29
CA ILE A 303 -5.47 4.07 -6.88
C ILE A 303 -4.98 5.42 -6.39
N ALA A 304 -3.73 5.79 -6.64
CA ALA A 304 -3.18 7.07 -6.20
C ALA A 304 -3.92 8.25 -6.85
N PHE A 305 -4.14 8.20 -8.17
CA PHE A 305 -4.86 9.23 -8.90
C PHE A 305 -6.29 9.43 -8.38
N LEU A 306 -7.05 8.34 -8.24
CA LEU A 306 -8.43 8.40 -7.74
C LEU A 306 -8.49 8.80 -6.26
N THR A 307 -7.49 8.41 -5.46
CA THR A 307 -7.39 8.86 -4.07
C THR A 307 -7.19 10.37 -3.98
N LEU A 308 -6.34 10.96 -4.83
CA LEU A 308 -6.17 12.41 -4.91
C LEU A 308 -7.47 13.11 -5.36
N LEU A 309 -8.17 12.56 -6.35
CA LEU A 309 -9.48 13.09 -6.78
C LEU A 309 -10.53 13.03 -5.68
N GLY A 310 -10.59 11.92 -4.93
CA GLY A 310 -11.47 11.77 -3.79
C GLY A 310 -11.13 12.73 -2.66
N LYS A 311 -9.85 12.91 -2.33
CA LYS A 311 -9.39 13.89 -1.34
C LYS A 311 -9.75 15.32 -1.76
N ALA A 312 -9.61 15.66 -3.04
CA ALA A 312 -10.03 16.95 -3.57
C ALA A 312 -11.53 17.18 -3.33
N GLY A 313 -12.37 16.22 -3.73
CA GLY A 313 -13.81 16.31 -3.54
C GLY A 313 -14.25 16.37 -2.07
N ASP A 314 -13.60 15.61 -1.20
CA ASP A 314 -13.84 15.67 0.25
C ASP A 314 -13.48 17.07 0.81
N SER A 315 -12.35 17.63 0.38
CA SER A 315 -11.86 18.95 0.81
C SER A 315 -12.80 20.10 0.41
N VAL A 316 -13.52 19.96 -0.69
CA VAL A 316 -14.55 20.93 -1.13
C VAL A 316 -15.97 20.55 -0.68
N GLY A 317 -16.09 19.55 0.20
CA GLY A 317 -17.36 19.15 0.81
C GLY A 317 -18.34 18.48 -0.16
N LEU A 318 -17.85 17.81 -1.21
CA LEU A 318 -18.68 17.07 -2.16
C LEU A 318 -19.10 15.69 -1.65
N GLU A 319 -18.55 15.18 -0.53
CA GLU A 319 -18.97 13.86 -0.03
C GLU A 319 -20.48 13.84 0.29
N ARG A 320 -21.03 14.97 0.76
CA ARG A 320 -22.47 15.13 1.04
C ARG A 320 -23.37 14.90 -0.18
N THR A 321 -22.83 14.99 -1.39
CA THR A 321 -23.59 14.81 -2.62
C THR A 321 -23.59 13.36 -3.11
N ILE A 322 -22.72 12.51 -2.56
CA ILE A 322 -22.56 11.10 -2.97
C ILE A 322 -22.93 10.11 -1.86
N LYS A 323 -22.97 10.54 -0.59
CA LYS A 323 -23.41 9.67 0.50
C LYS A 323 -24.93 9.69 0.64
N ALA A 324 -25.50 8.50 0.86
CA ALA A 324 -26.93 8.32 1.10
C ALA A 324 -27.32 8.44 2.60
N ASN A 325 -26.35 8.59 3.50
CA ASN A 325 -26.58 8.67 4.93
C ASN A 325 -26.39 10.09 5.48
N THR A 326 -26.88 10.33 6.70
CA THR A 326 -26.82 11.61 7.40
C THR A 326 -25.63 11.73 8.36
N VAL A 327 -24.71 10.77 8.35
CA VAL A 327 -23.58 10.72 9.28
C VAL A 327 -22.61 11.86 8.96
N LYS A 328 -22.17 12.58 10.00
CA LYS A 328 -21.26 13.73 9.84
C LYS A 328 -19.83 13.34 9.48
N THR A 329 -19.41 12.13 9.84
CA THR A 329 -18.09 11.59 9.48
C THR A 329 -18.07 11.04 8.07
N ARG A 330 -16.86 10.98 7.50
CA ARG A 330 -16.60 10.40 6.18
C ARG A 330 -17.09 8.95 6.11
N SER A 331 -17.87 8.62 5.07
CA SER A 331 -18.45 7.30 4.83
C SER A 331 -17.67 6.50 3.79
N TYR A 332 -17.16 7.16 2.76
CA TYR A 332 -16.38 6.50 1.71
C TYR A 332 -14.89 6.75 1.91
N SER A 333 -14.05 5.75 1.57
CA SER A 333 -12.62 6.01 1.43
C SER A 333 -12.38 7.02 0.29
N PHE A 334 -11.28 7.78 0.35
CA PHE A 334 -10.94 8.71 -0.72
C PHE A 334 -10.86 8.03 -2.09
N TRP A 335 -10.25 6.84 -2.16
CA TRP A 335 -10.26 6.07 -3.41
C TRP A 335 -11.68 5.84 -3.94
N ARG A 336 -12.62 5.40 -3.08
CA ARG A 336 -14.01 5.15 -3.49
C ARG A 336 -14.73 6.44 -3.89
N GLN A 337 -14.51 7.54 -3.16
CA GLN A 337 -15.01 8.85 -3.55
C GLN A 337 -14.49 9.24 -4.94
N GLY A 338 -13.20 9.05 -5.20
CA GLY A 338 -12.57 9.30 -6.49
C GLY A 338 -13.20 8.50 -7.63
N CYS A 339 -13.44 7.19 -7.43
CA CYS A 339 -14.16 6.38 -8.42
C CYS A 339 -15.54 6.96 -8.75
N ILE A 340 -16.29 7.36 -7.70
CA ILE A 340 -17.64 7.94 -7.87
C ILE A 340 -17.54 9.28 -8.60
N TYR A 341 -16.69 10.19 -8.14
CA TYR A 341 -16.50 11.50 -8.77
C TYR A 341 -16.09 11.37 -10.22
N TYR A 342 -15.11 10.51 -10.54
CA TYR A 342 -14.67 10.28 -11.91
C TYR A 342 -15.84 9.88 -12.81
N SER A 343 -16.68 8.94 -12.36
CA SER A 343 -17.88 8.51 -13.11
C SER A 343 -18.95 9.60 -13.26
N LEU A 344 -19.02 10.56 -12.33
CA LEU A 344 -19.98 11.65 -12.36
C LEU A 344 -19.51 12.86 -13.18
N ILE A 345 -18.20 13.05 -13.40
CA ILE A 345 -17.63 14.22 -14.11
C ILE A 345 -18.35 14.55 -15.43
N PRO A 346 -18.67 13.59 -16.32
CA PRO A 346 -19.33 13.90 -17.60
C PRO A 346 -20.68 14.63 -17.46
N GLY A 347 -21.40 14.42 -16.35
CA GLY A 347 -22.69 15.04 -16.06
C GLY A 347 -22.69 15.95 -14.83
N MET A 348 -21.52 16.25 -14.27
CA MET A 348 -21.41 17.02 -13.04
C MET A 348 -21.73 18.50 -13.30
N ARG A 349 -22.56 19.10 -12.44
CA ARG A 349 -22.87 20.53 -12.54
C ARG A 349 -21.60 21.37 -12.38
N GLU A 350 -21.49 22.45 -13.16
CA GLU A 350 -20.30 23.30 -13.16
C GLU A 350 -19.93 23.84 -11.77
N SER A 351 -20.93 24.19 -10.95
CA SER A 351 -20.76 24.61 -9.56
C SER A 351 -20.14 23.57 -8.63
N GLN A 352 -20.11 22.30 -9.03
CA GLN A 352 -19.45 21.20 -8.33
C GLN A 352 -18.15 20.80 -9.03
N LEU A 353 -18.14 20.84 -10.37
CA LEU A 353 -17.00 20.41 -11.19
C LEU A 353 -15.81 21.36 -11.07
N LEU A 354 -16.04 22.68 -11.13
CA LEU A 354 -14.94 23.66 -11.06
C LEU A 354 -14.17 23.56 -9.73
N PRO A 355 -14.81 23.62 -8.54
CA PRO A 355 -14.08 23.49 -7.28
C PRO A 355 -13.35 22.15 -7.13
N LEU A 356 -13.93 21.06 -7.65
CA LEU A 356 -13.30 19.75 -7.63
C LEU A 356 -12.00 19.73 -8.45
N LEU A 357 -12.05 20.24 -9.69
CA LEU A 357 -10.90 20.23 -10.59
C LEU A 357 -9.83 21.21 -10.15
N GLU A 358 -10.21 22.39 -9.66
CA GLU A 358 -9.28 23.37 -9.09
C GLU A 358 -8.55 22.78 -7.89
N LYS A 359 -9.30 22.18 -6.94
CA LYS A 359 -8.68 21.58 -5.75
C LYS A 359 -7.83 20.36 -6.12
N PHE A 360 -8.24 19.58 -7.12
CA PHE A 360 -7.44 18.48 -7.62
C PHE A 360 -6.12 18.96 -8.24
N ALA A 361 -6.16 20.01 -9.07
CA ALA A 361 -4.97 20.61 -9.65
C ALA A 361 -4.05 21.23 -8.59
N GLU A 362 -4.62 21.89 -7.58
CA GLU A 362 -3.89 22.39 -6.41
C GLU A 362 -3.17 21.25 -5.68
N LEU A 363 -3.88 20.17 -5.31
CA LEU A 363 -3.28 19.01 -4.64
C LEU A 363 -2.21 18.32 -5.51
N MET A 364 -2.41 18.26 -6.82
CA MET A 364 -1.42 17.75 -7.77
C MET A 364 -0.16 18.62 -7.78
N ASN A 365 -0.31 19.93 -7.88
CA ASN A 365 0.81 20.88 -7.88
C ASN A 365 1.50 20.93 -6.52
N GLU A 366 0.75 20.90 -5.42
CA GLU A 366 1.31 20.72 -4.09
C GLU A 366 2.12 19.44 -4.08
N HIS A 367 1.58 18.30 -4.48
CA HIS A 367 2.32 17.05 -4.47
C HIS A 367 3.60 17.06 -5.34
N ILE A 368 3.62 17.85 -6.42
CA ILE A 368 4.78 18.01 -7.32
C ILE A 368 5.82 18.99 -6.77
N PHE A 369 5.38 20.11 -6.19
CA PHE A 369 6.22 21.24 -5.77
C PHE A 369 6.34 21.35 -4.24
N CYS A 370 5.21 21.26 -3.55
CA CYS A 370 5.12 21.04 -2.11
C CYS A 370 5.25 19.54 -1.83
N ARG A 371 6.50 19.12 -1.84
CA ARG A 371 7.05 18.07 -1.00
C ARG A 371 6.18 17.90 0.32
N LYS A 372 5.54 18.95 0.90
CA LYS A 372 4.80 19.08 2.19
C LYS A 372 3.40 18.45 2.40
N ILE A 373 2.61 18.02 1.41
CA ILE A 373 1.18 17.66 1.66
C ILE A 373 0.83 16.19 1.36
N LEU A 374 1.50 15.30 2.08
CA LEU A 374 0.88 14.04 2.48
C LEU A 374 1.08 13.70 3.98
N GLY A 375 1.52 14.67 4.80
CA GLY A 375 1.63 14.54 6.26
C GLY A 375 0.29 14.49 7.02
N VAL A 376 -0.83 14.44 6.31
CA VAL A 376 -2.19 14.19 6.85
C VAL A 376 -2.90 13.13 6.01
N LEU A 377 -2.15 12.12 5.53
CA LEU A 377 -2.71 10.95 4.86
C LEU A 377 -2.86 9.77 5.77
#